data_AF-D8LPM8-F1
#
_entry.id   AF-D8LPM8-F1
#
_cell.length_a   1.000
_cell.length_b   1.000
_cell.length_c   1.000
_cell.angle_alpha   90.00
_cell.angle_beta   90.00
_cell.angle_gamma   90.00
#
_symmetry.space_group_name_H-M   'P 1'
#
loop_
_entity.id
_entity.type
_entity.pdbx_description
1 polymer ?
#
loop_
_entity_poly.entity_id
_entity_poly.type
_entity_poly.pdbx_seq_one_letter_code
_entity_poly.pdbx_strand_id
1 'polypeptide(L)'
;MPEVVPVELVTVGELDGVPRSTRGRLTIEQVNAAVTDIQKAIERRHAFLSKPRKKMSEKQRGRLEELLGQEVPAHGGRPFIAEPDLRALPSFKKGEMTAKALIATLRNLKRLKGVRGAGMMTYVV
;
A
#
# COMPACT_ATOMS: atom_id res chain seq x y z
N MET A 1 9.57 15.20 6.57
CA MET A 1 9.00 14.00 5.94
C MET A 1 8.03 14.46 4.87
N PRO A 2 7.94 13.77 3.72
CA PRO A 2 7.05 14.16 2.64
C PRO A 2 5.59 14.03 3.08
N GLU A 3 4.76 14.93 2.58
CA GLU A 3 3.33 14.97 2.85
C GLU A 3 2.64 13.72 2.27
N VAL A 4 1.73 13.11 3.04
CA VAL A 4 0.96 11.97 2.54
C VAL A 4 -0.18 12.50 1.69
N VAL A 5 0.05 12.55 0.37
CA VAL A 5 -1.00 12.90 -0.59
C VAL A 5 -2.02 11.76 -0.66
N PRO A 6 -3.34 12.05 -0.62
CA PRO A 6 -4.37 11.03 -0.76
C PRO A 6 -4.27 10.29 -2.10
N VAL A 7 -4.35 8.97 -2.06
CA VAL A 7 -4.50 8.16 -3.28
C VAL A 7 -5.89 8.39 -3.87
N GLU A 8 -5.94 8.82 -5.13
CA GLU A 8 -7.20 9.06 -5.84
C GLU A 8 -8.05 7.79 -5.92
N LEU A 9 -9.35 7.93 -5.64
CA LEU A 9 -10.30 6.85 -5.87
C LEU A 9 -10.39 6.52 -7.36
N VAL A 10 -10.83 5.30 -7.64
CA VAL A 10 -11.06 4.79 -8.99
C VAL A 10 -12.50 5.07 -9.39
N THR A 11 -12.69 5.51 -10.62
CA THR A 11 -13.99 5.69 -11.27
C THR A 11 -14.42 4.41 -12.00
N VAL A 12 -15.72 4.27 -12.28
CA VAL A 12 -16.23 3.13 -13.05
C VAL A 12 -15.59 3.06 -14.43
N GLY A 13 -15.42 4.20 -15.11
CA GLY A 13 -14.80 4.27 -16.43
C GLY A 13 -13.33 3.81 -16.43
N GLU A 14 -12.54 4.21 -15.42
CA GLU A 14 -11.18 3.71 -15.25
C GLU A 14 -11.16 2.19 -15.04
N LEU A 15 -12.03 1.67 -14.17
CA LEU A 15 -12.10 0.23 -13.89
C LEU A 15 -12.56 -0.58 -15.11
N ASP A 16 -13.46 -0.05 -15.93
CA ASP A 16 -13.90 -0.68 -17.17
C ASP A 16 -12.83 -0.69 -18.26
N GLY A 17 -11.91 0.27 -18.23
CA GLY A 17 -10.71 0.25 -19.06
C GLY A 17 -9.71 -0.85 -18.71
N VAL A 18 -9.79 -1.44 -17.51
CA VAL A 18 -8.90 -2.55 -17.11
C VAL A 18 -9.37 -3.87 -17.73
N PRO A 19 -8.48 -4.63 -18.42
CA PRO A 19 -8.83 -5.91 -19.01
C PRO A 19 -9.48 -6.86 -18.00
N ARG A 20 -10.56 -7.53 -18.41
CA ARG A 20 -11.31 -8.48 -17.53
C ARG A 20 -10.43 -9.62 -17.03
N SER A 21 -9.43 -10.03 -17.80
CA SER A 21 -8.41 -11.00 -17.38
C SER A 21 -7.56 -10.52 -16.18
N THR A 22 -7.39 -9.20 -16.03
CA THR A 22 -6.65 -8.57 -14.91
C THR A 22 -7.56 -8.28 -13.72
N ARG A 23 -8.70 -7.63 -13.94
CA ARG A 23 -9.62 -7.23 -12.86
C ARG A 23 -10.48 -8.39 -12.34
N GLY A 24 -10.61 -9.47 -13.10
CA GLY A 24 -11.45 -10.61 -12.72
C GLY A 24 -12.92 -10.20 -12.51
N ARG A 25 -13.41 -10.42 -11.29
CA ARG A 25 -14.80 -10.07 -10.87
C ARG A 25 -14.83 -8.91 -9.86
N LEU A 26 -13.77 -8.11 -9.80
CA LEU A 26 -13.69 -6.98 -8.86
C LEU A 26 -14.76 -5.95 -9.17
N THR A 27 -15.44 -5.50 -8.12
CA THR A 27 -16.38 -4.37 -8.20
C THR A 27 -15.67 -3.06 -7.85
N ILE A 28 -16.27 -1.94 -8.25
CA ILE A 28 -15.71 -0.61 -7.97
C ILE A 28 -15.60 -0.35 -6.46
N GLU A 29 -16.55 -0.86 -5.67
CA GLU A 29 -16.55 -0.75 -4.21
C GLU A 29 -15.38 -1.54 -3.60
N GLN A 30 -15.07 -2.73 -4.14
CA GLN A 30 -13.94 -3.53 -3.67
C GLN A 30 -12.60 -2.84 -3.97
N VAL A 31 -12.47 -2.24 -5.14
CA VAL A 31 -11.26 -1.49 -5.53
C VAL A 31 -11.10 -0.24 -4.67
N ASN A 32 -12.16 0.56 -4.50
CA ASN A 32 -12.10 1.79 -3.71
C ASN A 32 -11.95 1.53 -2.20
N ALA A 33 -12.49 0.42 -1.69
CA ALA A 33 -12.20 -0.04 -0.33
C ALA A 33 -10.72 -0.36 -0.16
N ALA A 34 -10.10 -1.03 -1.14
CA ALA A 34 -8.66 -1.32 -1.11
C ALA A 34 -7.81 -0.04 -1.15
N VAL A 35 -8.15 0.94 -2.00
CA VAL A 35 -7.48 2.25 -2.04
C VAL A 35 -7.56 2.95 -0.67
N THR A 36 -8.74 2.94 -0.06
CA THR A 36 -8.97 3.55 1.26
C THR A 36 -8.18 2.84 2.36
N ASP A 37 -8.12 1.51 2.35
CA ASP A 37 -7.33 0.74 3.31
C ASP A 37 -5.82 1.01 3.16
N ILE A 38 -5.33 1.12 1.92
CA ILE A 38 -3.93 1.48 1.61
C ILE A 38 -3.61 2.87 2.15
N GLN A 39 -4.47 3.86 1.87
CA GLN A 39 -4.32 5.22 2.35
C GLN A 39 -4.18 5.26 3.88
N LYS A 40 -5.11 4.61 4.59
CA LYS A 40 -5.08 4.51 6.07
C LYS A 40 -3.81 3.84 6.58
N ALA A 41 -3.32 2.81 5.87
CA ALA A 41 -2.10 2.11 6.26
C ALA A 41 -0.85 3.01 6.12
N ILE A 42 -0.79 3.80 5.05
CA ILE A 42 0.29 4.77 4.82
C ILE A 42 0.24 5.89 5.86
N GLU A 43 -0.93 6.46 6.13
CA GLU A 43 -1.10 7.49 7.17
C GLU A 43 -0.65 6.96 8.54
N ARG A 44 -1.02 5.72 8.89
CA ARG A 44 -0.57 5.08 10.13
C ARG A 44 0.95 4.88 10.16
N ARG A 45 1.56 4.44 9.05
CA ARG A 45 3.02 4.31 8.93
C ARG A 45 3.69 5.67 9.14
N HIS A 46 3.23 6.69 8.43
CA HIS A 46 3.78 8.04 8.51
C HIS A 46 3.64 8.62 9.92
N ALA A 47 2.46 8.51 10.53
CA ALA A 47 2.21 8.94 11.90
C ALA A 47 3.07 8.18 12.94
N PHE A 48 3.42 6.92 12.67
CA PHE A 48 4.31 6.16 13.53
C PHE A 48 5.76 6.64 13.40
N LEU A 49 6.23 6.87 12.17
CA LEU A 49 7.57 7.39 11.88
C LEU A 49 7.79 8.81 12.44
N SER A 50 6.74 9.62 12.52
CA SER A 50 6.80 10.98 13.08
C SER A 50 6.77 11.03 14.62
N LYS A 51 6.53 9.92 15.32
CA LYS A 51 6.47 9.92 16.79
C LYS A 51 7.86 10.21 17.38
N PRO A 52 7.97 11.08 18.41
CA PRO A 52 9.25 11.30 19.08
C PRO A 52 9.79 10.02 19.71
N ARG A 53 11.03 9.62 19.35
CA ARG A 53 11.71 8.42 19.88
C ARG A 53 11.75 8.34 21.41
N LYS A 54 11.85 9.49 22.08
CA LYS A 54 11.84 9.59 23.55
C LYS A 54 10.53 9.08 24.19
N LYS A 55 9.43 9.08 23.44
CA LYS A 55 8.10 8.61 23.89
C LYS A 55 7.78 7.18 23.44
N MET A 56 8.73 6.49 22.79
CA MET A 56 8.54 5.12 22.29
C MET A 56 9.00 4.08 23.31
N SER A 57 8.20 3.03 23.50
CA SER A 57 8.61 1.80 24.19
C SER A 57 9.64 1.02 23.37
N GLU A 58 10.32 0.06 23.98
CA GLU A 58 11.31 -0.79 23.31
C GLU A 58 10.73 -1.52 22.09
N LYS A 59 9.53 -2.10 22.23
CA LYS A 59 8.79 -2.72 21.13
C LYS A 59 8.51 -1.74 19.99
N GLN A 60 8.20 -0.48 20.30
CA GLN A 60 7.97 0.55 19.30
C GLN A 60 9.27 0.98 18.61
N ARG A 61 10.40 1.00 19.33
CA ARG A 61 11.71 1.28 18.74
C ARG A 61 12.15 0.17 17.78
N GLY A 62 11.98 -1.10 18.14
CA GLY A 62 12.24 -2.23 17.24
C GLY A 62 11.39 -2.16 15.96
N ARG A 63 10.09 -1.85 16.09
CA ARG A 63 9.23 -1.63 14.91
C ARG A 63 9.66 -0.42 14.07
N LEU A 64 10.15 0.65 14.71
CA LEU A 64 10.66 1.82 13.99
C LEU A 64 11.90 1.45 13.16
N GLU A 65 12.84 0.71 13.74
CA GLU A 65 14.04 0.23 13.04
C GLU A 65 13.68 -0.68 11.86
N GLU A 66 12.74 -1.60 12.05
CA GLU A 66 12.22 -2.44 10.97
C GLU A 66 11.64 -1.58 9.83
N LEU A 67 10.78 -0.61 10.15
CA LEU A 67 10.15 0.26 9.14
C LEU A 67 11.17 1.10 8.38
N LEU A 68 12.23 1.58 9.06
CA LEU A 68 13.31 2.32 8.42
C LEU A 68 14.16 1.41 7.52
N GLY A 69 14.41 0.17 7.94
CA GLY A 69 15.16 -0.82 7.16
C GLY A 69 14.45 -1.30 5.89
N GLN A 70 13.15 -1.07 5.76
CA GLN A 70 12.39 -1.39 4.56
C GLN A 70 12.58 -0.35 3.43
N GLU A 71 13.03 0.87 3.75
CA GLU A 71 13.17 1.95 2.77
C GLU A 71 14.41 1.71 1.90
N VAL A 72 14.26 1.89 0.58
CA VAL A 72 15.34 1.75 -0.39
C VAL A 72 15.41 2.97 -1.32
N PRO A 73 16.57 3.27 -1.94
CA PRO A 73 16.71 4.43 -2.83
C PRO A 73 15.66 4.49 -3.95
N ALA A 74 15.19 3.34 -4.44
CA ALA A 74 14.19 3.24 -5.50
C ALA A 74 12.78 3.77 -5.10
N HIS A 75 12.50 3.95 -3.80
CA HIS A 75 11.27 4.60 -3.35
C HIS A 75 11.27 6.09 -3.68
N GLY A 76 12.46 6.73 -3.68
CA GLY A 76 12.61 8.16 -3.95
C GLY A 76 11.89 9.03 -2.92
N GLY A 77 11.85 8.59 -1.66
CA GLY A 77 11.16 9.29 -0.56
C GLY A 77 9.64 9.26 -0.63
N ARG A 78 9.03 8.55 -1.59
CA ARG A 78 7.56 8.46 -1.68
C ARG A 78 6.98 7.51 -0.65
N PRO A 79 5.74 7.74 -0.19
CA PRO A 79 5.08 6.81 0.71
C PRO A 79 4.94 5.42 0.08
N PHE A 80 5.13 4.39 0.88
CA PHE A 80 5.04 3.01 0.41
C PHE A 80 4.48 2.08 1.49
N ILE A 81 4.04 0.92 1.04
CA ILE A 81 3.59 -0.19 1.89
C ILE A 81 4.33 -1.47 1.53
N ALA A 82 4.79 -2.20 2.53
CA ALA A 82 5.40 -3.50 2.38
C ALA A 82 4.35 -4.55 1.98
N GLU A 83 4.72 -5.54 1.14
CA GLU A 83 3.77 -6.57 0.69
C GLU A 83 3.08 -7.33 1.83
N PRO A 84 3.78 -7.75 2.92
CA PRO A 84 3.12 -8.38 4.06
C PRO A 84 2.06 -7.48 4.71
N ASP A 85 2.37 -6.19 4.88
CA ASP A 85 1.44 -5.21 5.46
C ASP A 85 0.23 -4.98 4.53
N LEU A 86 0.46 -4.91 3.21
CA LEU A 86 -0.60 -4.80 2.21
C LEU A 86 -1.55 -6.00 2.26
N ARG A 87 -1.00 -7.23 2.31
CA ARG A 87 -1.79 -8.46 2.40
C ARG A 87 -2.54 -8.59 3.73
N ALA A 88 -2.07 -7.93 4.78
CA ALA A 88 -2.74 -7.92 6.08
C ALA A 88 -3.98 -7.00 6.12
N LEU A 89 -4.19 -6.15 5.12
CA LEU A 89 -5.34 -5.24 5.06
C LEU A 89 -6.66 -5.99 4.84
N PRO A 90 -7.78 -5.47 5.38
CA PRO A 90 -9.10 -6.11 5.26
C PRO A 90 -9.49 -6.42 3.80
N SER A 91 -9.26 -5.49 2.88
CA SER A 91 -9.59 -5.66 1.47
C SER A 91 -8.82 -6.81 0.78
N PHE A 92 -7.62 -7.15 1.27
CA PHE A 92 -6.73 -8.16 0.69
C PHE A 92 -6.85 -9.53 1.39
N LYS A 93 -7.48 -9.59 2.57
CA LYS A 93 -7.71 -10.85 3.32
C LYS A 93 -8.81 -11.75 2.77
N LYS A 94 -9.61 -11.28 1.80
CA LYS A 94 -10.75 -12.03 1.24
C LYS A 94 -10.35 -13.26 0.42
N GLY A 95 -9.08 -13.37 0.02
CA GLY A 95 -8.54 -14.52 -0.68
C GLY A 95 -7.40 -14.15 -1.64
N GLU A 96 -6.51 -15.10 -1.91
CA GLU A 96 -5.29 -14.88 -2.70
C GLU A 96 -5.58 -14.38 -4.12
N MET A 97 -6.61 -14.93 -4.78
CA MET A 97 -6.97 -14.53 -6.15
C MET A 97 -7.48 -13.08 -6.19
N THR A 98 -8.31 -12.69 -5.21
CA THR A 98 -8.82 -11.33 -5.07
C THR A 98 -7.68 -10.35 -4.78
N ALA A 99 -6.76 -10.71 -3.89
CA ALA A 99 -5.59 -9.90 -3.57
C ALA A 99 -4.71 -9.67 -4.81
N LYS A 100 -4.40 -10.73 -5.57
CA LYS A 100 -3.64 -10.63 -6.83
C LYS A 100 -4.34 -9.73 -7.85
N ALA A 101 -5.65 -9.90 -8.03
CA ALA A 101 -6.43 -9.07 -8.94
C ALA A 101 -6.44 -7.59 -8.51
N LEU A 102 -6.57 -7.31 -7.21
CA LEU A 102 -6.53 -5.94 -6.68
C LEU A 102 -5.17 -5.28 -6.93
N ILE A 103 -4.08 -5.98 -6.60
CA ILE A 103 -2.72 -5.47 -6.85
C ILE A 103 -2.52 -5.21 -8.35
N ALA A 104 -2.91 -6.15 -9.22
CA ALA A 104 -2.74 -6.01 -10.65
C ALA A 104 -3.57 -4.85 -11.23
N THR A 105 -4.83 -4.71 -10.78
CA THR A 105 -5.74 -3.63 -11.18
C THR A 105 -5.20 -2.27 -10.74
N LEU A 106 -4.82 -2.11 -9.47
CA LEU A 106 -4.27 -0.86 -8.94
C LEU A 106 -2.94 -0.47 -9.60
N ARG A 107 -2.11 -1.46 -9.98
CA ARG A 107 -0.89 -1.21 -10.76
C ARG A 107 -1.20 -0.76 -12.18
N ASN A 108 -2.20 -1.35 -12.84
CA ASN A 108 -2.62 -0.96 -14.18
C ASN A 108 -3.15 0.49 -14.19
N LEU A 109 -3.91 0.85 -13.14
CA LEU A 109 -4.43 2.20 -12.91
C LEU A 109 -3.41 3.18 -12.31
N LYS A 110 -2.14 2.78 -12.19
CA LYS A 110 -1.05 3.61 -11.64
C LYS A 110 -1.28 4.14 -10.23
N ARG A 111 -2.14 3.48 -9.44
CA ARG A 111 -2.33 3.75 -8.00
C ARG A 111 -1.25 3.11 -7.14
N LEU A 112 -0.54 2.11 -7.68
CA LEU A 112 0.58 1.45 -7.03
C LEU A 112 1.71 1.18 -8.02
N LYS A 113 2.95 1.34 -7.57
CA LYS A 113 4.15 0.89 -8.27
C LYS A 113 4.93 -0.08 -7.40
N GLY A 114 5.10 -1.31 -7.90
CA GLY A 114 5.92 -2.33 -7.25
C GLY A 114 7.41 -1.97 -7.28
N VAL A 115 8.07 -2.06 -6.13
CA VAL A 115 9.51 -1.86 -5.94
C VAL A 115 10.06 -3.01 -5.13
N ARG A 116 11.06 -3.73 -5.67
CA ARG A 116 11.74 -4.82 -4.98
C ARG A 116 13.04 -4.29 -4.38
N GLY A 117 13.26 -4.53 -3.09
CA GLY A 117 14.42 -4.04 -2.36
C GLY A 117 14.42 -4.57 -0.93
N ALA A 118 15.57 -4.51 -0.24
CA ALA A 118 15.71 -4.99 1.15
C ALA A 118 15.16 -6.42 1.39
N GLY A 119 15.25 -7.29 0.39
CA GLY A 119 14.74 -8.68 0.46
C GLY A 119 13.22 -8.84 0.34
N MET A 120 12.46 -7.76 0.13
CA MET A 120 11.00 -7.81 0.04
C MET A 120 10.43 -7.00 -1.12
N MET A 121 9.14 -7.21 -1.40
CA MET A 121 8.38 -6.36 -2.31
C MET A 121 7.68 -5.27 -1.51
N THR A 122 7.71 -4.07 -2.07
CA THR A 122 7.01 -2.89 -1.56
C THR A 122 6.19 -2.28 -2.68
N TYR A 123 5.15 -1.53 -2.34
CA TYR A 123 4.31 -0.82 -3.28
C TYR A 123 4.33 0.65 -2.91
N VAL A 124 4.91 1.46 -3.80
CA VAL A 124 4.90 2.91 -3.71
C VAL A 124 3.55 3.41 -4.23
N VAL A 125 2.94 4.34 -3.50
CA VAL A 125 1.76 5.08 -3.95
C VAL A 125 2.14 6.37 -4.66
#